data_AF-A0A9E6DNC8-F1
#
_entry.id   AF-A0A9E6DNC8-F1
#
_cell.length_a   1.000
_cell.length_b   1.000
_cell.length_c   1.000
_cell.angle_alpha   90.00
_cell.angle_beta   90.00
_cell.angle_gamma   90.00
#
_symmetry.space_group_name_H-M   'P 1'
#
loop_
_entity.id
_entity.type
_entity.pdbx_description
1 polymer ?
#
loop_
_entity_poly.entity_id
_entity_poly.type
_entity_poly.pdbx_seq_one_letter_code
_entity_poly.pdbx_strand_id
1 'polypeptide(L)'
;MSLGILMLVHTDLDRAAQVARYWASNGNPVVFHVDRKVSTEDEKALRKAVSDLDNIRFSQREDCRWGTWSLVAATQSAAELMLG
;
A
#
# COMPACT_ATOMS: atom_id res chain seq x y z
N MET A 1 -1.38 8.95 -21.05
CA MET A 1 -2.13 9.03 -19.77
C MET A 1 -1.70 7.84 -18.94
N SER A 2 -1.23 8.04 -17.71
CA SER A 2 -0.79 6.98 -16.80
C SER A 2 -1.79 6.80 -15.64
N LEU A 3 -1.82 5.60 -15.06
CA LEU A 3 -2.65 5.24 -13.91
C LEU A 3 -1.74 4.78 -12.77
N GLY A 4 -2.01 5.26 -11.55
CA GLY A 4 -1.37 4.80 -10.32
C GLY A 4 -2.41 4.31 -9.32
N ILE A 5 -2.04 3.32 -8.50
CA ILE A 5 -2.94 2.67 -7.54
C ILE A 5 -2.46 2.95 -6.12
N LEU A 6 -3.36 3.41 -5.24
CA LEU A 6 -3.13 3.48 -3.80
C LEU A 6 -3.88 2.32 -3.14
N MET A 7 -3.17 1.49 -2.38
CA MET A 7 -3.75 0.34 -1.68
C MET A 7 -3.63 0.54 -0.17
N LEU A 8 -4.74 0.81 0.50
CA LEU A 8 -4.84 0.85 1.96
C LEU A 8 -5.19 -0.55 2.46
N VAL A 9 -4.30 -1.17 3.23
CA VAL A 9 -4.41 -2.59 3.63
C VAL A 9 -4.25 -2.76 5.13
N HIS A 10 -5.02 -3.68 5.72
CA HIS A 10 -4.98 -3.97 7.15
C HIS A 10 -5.20 -5.44 7.51
N THR A 11 -5.60 -6.29 6.56
CA THR A 11 -5.71 -7.76 6.67
C THR A 11 -5.42 -8.42 5.32
N ASP A 12 -5.38 -9.75 5.27
CA ASP A 12 -5.29 -10.55 4.04
C ASP A 12 -4.16 -10.08 3.09
N LEU A 13 -2.98 -9.86 3.67
CA LEU A 13 -1.87 -9.20 2.97
C LEU A 13 -1.31 -10.02 1.81
N ASP A 14 -1.46 -11.34 1.85
CA ASP A 14 -1.13 -12.24 0.74
C ASP A 14 -2.03 -11.96 -0.49
N ARG A 15 -3.32 -11.72 -0.26
CA ARG A 15 -4.26 -11.29 -1.31
C ARG A 15 -3.97 -9.87 -1.78
N ALA A 16 -3.64 -8.97 -0.86
CA ALA A 16 -3.21 -7.62 -1.22
C ALA A 16 -1.97 -7.64 -2.13
N ALA A 17 -0.98 -8.50 -1.82
CA ALA A 17 0.21 -8.68 -2.65
C ALA A 17 -0.15 -9.19 -4.06
N GLN A 18 -1.09 -10.14 -4.19
CA GLN A 18 -1.56 -10.62 -5.50
C GLN A 18 -2.16 -9.49 -6.35
N VAL A 19 -3.02 -8.65 -5.75
CA VAL A 19 -3.64 -7.51 -6.44
C VAL A 19 -2.59 -6.47 -6.84
N ALA A 20 -1.66 -6.13 -5.95
CA ALA A 20 -0.59 -5.19 -6.27
C ALA A 20 0.32 -5.71 -7.39
N ARG A 21 0.68 -6.99 -7.35
CA ARG A 21 1.48 -7.63 -8.41
C ARG A 21 0.79 -7.56 -9.77
N TYR A 22 -0.52 -7.76 -9.82
CA TYR A 22 -1.28 -7.63 -11.06
C TYR A 22 -1.13 -6.22 -11.65
N TRP A 23 -1.35 -5.17 -10.85
CA TRP A 23 -1.22 -3.80 -11.33
C TRP A 23 0.21 -3.42 -11.73
N ALA A 24 1.17 -3.74 -10.85
CA ALA A 24 2.59 -3.46 -11.02
C ALA A 24 3.16 -4.12 -12.28
N SER A 25 2.84 -5.40 -12.52
CA SER A 25 3.31 -6.15 -13.69
C SER A 25 2.68 -5.65 -14.99
N ASN A 26 1.54 -4.94 -14.93
CA ASN A 26 0.90 -4.27 -16.06
C ASN A 26 1.35 -2.80 -16.19
N GLY A 27 2.45 -2.41 -15.56
CA GLY A 27 3.07 -1.10 -15.70
C GLY A 27 2.43 0.03 -14.88
N ASN A 28 1.53 -0.28 -13.95
CA ASN A 28 0.89 0.73 -13.09
C ASN A 28 1.58 0.75 -11.72
N PRO A 29 2.19 1.89 -11.30
CA PRO A 29 2.80 1.99 -9.99
C PRO A 29 1.77 1.79 -8.87
N VAL A 30 2.21 1.16 -7.78
CA VAL A 30 1.39 0.92 -6.60
C VAL A 30 2.05 1.55 -5.37
N VAL A 31 1.29 2.26 -4.56
CA VAL A 31 1.70 2.68 -3.22
C VAL A 31 0.84 1.97 -2.19
N PHE A 32 1.48 1.22 -1.30
CA PHE A 32 0.83 0.64 -0.13
C PHE A 32 0.80 1.64 1.02
N HIS A 33 -0.36 1.80 1.63
CA HIS A 33 -0.48 2.15 3.04
C HIS A 33 -0.80 0.87 3.80
N VAL A 34 0.03 0.52 4.79
CA VAL A 34 -0.22 -0.61 5.68
C VAL A 34 -0.60 -0.05 7.05
N ASP A 35 -1.80 -0.37 7.53
CA ASP A 35 -2.31 0.14 8.80
C ASP A 35 -1.31 -0.10 9.95
N ARG A 36 -1.17 0.88 10.85
CA ARG A 36 -0.22 0.80 11.97
C ARG A 36 -0.51 -0.36 12.92
N LYS A 37 -1.75 -0.87 12.96
CA LYS A 37 -2.16 -2.04 13.74
C LYS A 37 -1.68 -3.37 13.17
N VAL A 38 -1.32 -3.43 11.89
CA VAL A 38 -0.72 -4.64 11.30
C VAL A 38 0.61 -4.93 11.99
N SER A 39 0.85 -6.20 12.31
CA SER A 39 2.08 -6.60 12.98
C SER A 39 3.31 -6.27 12.12
N THR A 40 4.44 -5.99 12.77
CA THR A 40 5.70 -5.74 12.05
C THR A 40 6.15 -6.98 11.25
N GLU A 41 5.79 -8.18 11.69
CA GLU A 41 6.09 -9.42 10.97
C GLU A 41 5.30 -9.53 9.67
N ASP A 42 3.99 -9.29 9.73
CA ASP A 42 3.12 -9.33 8.55
C ASP A 42 3.48 -8.23 7.55
N GLU A 43 3.81 -7.03 8.03
CA GLU A 43 4.26 -5.92 7.18
C GLU A 43 5.59 -6.24 6.47
N LYS A 44 6.54 -6.86 7.18
CA LYS A 44 7.79 -7.36 6.58
C LYS A 44 7.54 -8.49 5.58
N ALA A 45 6.60 -9.39 5.88
CA ALA A 45 6.22 -10.46 4.97
C ALA A 45 5.63 -9.91 3.68
N LEU A 46 4.73 -8.93 3.76
CA LEU A 46 4.19 -8.22 2.60
C LEU A 46 5.29 -7.55 1.77
N ARG A 47 6.19 -6.79 2.41
CA ARG A 47 7.32 -6.15 1.71
C ARG A 47 8.18 -7.16 0.97
N LYS A 48 8.54 -8.27 1.63
CA LYS A 48 9.31 -9.36 1.01
C LYS A 48 8.53 -10.01 -0.14
N ALA A 49 7.22 -10.17 0.01
CA ALA A 49 6.36 -10.77 -0.99
C ALA A 49 6.13 -9.90 -2.22
N VAL A 50 6.67 -8.67 -2.29
CA VAL A 50 6.61 -7.79 -3.48
C VAL A 50 7.96 -7.15 -3.81
N SER A 51 9.06 -7.56 -3.16
CA SER A 51 10.37 -6.89 -3.25
C SER A 51 11.07 -7.02 -4.60
N ASP A 52 10.61 -7.94 -5.44
CA ASP A 52 11.05 -8.14 -6.83
C ASP A 52 10.47 -7.09 -7.80
N LEU A 53 9.51 -6.27 -7.37
CA LEU A 53 8.86 -5.24 -8.19
C LEU A 53 9.38 -3.84 -7.81
N ASP A 54 9.93 -3.13 -8.79
CA ASP A 54 10.56 -1.82 -8.62
C ASP A 54 9.57 -0.64 -8.56
N ASN A 55 8.35 -0.83 -9.03
CA ASN A 55 7.29 0.17 -9.08
C ASN A 55 6.27 0.06 -7.92
N ILE A 56 6.63 -0.66 -6.85
CA ILE A 56 5.85 -0.74 -5.61
C ILE A 56 6.56 0.04 -4.50
N ARG A 57 5.83 0.99 -3.88
CA ARG A 57 6.31 1.82 -2.78
C ARG A 57 5.41 1.69 -1.55
N PHE A 58 5.89 2.14 -0.40
CA PHE A 58 5.15 2.08 0.86
C PHE A 58 5.16 3.46 1.53
N SER A 59 3.98 3.99 1.82
CA SER A 59 3.80 5.29 2.49
C SER A 59 4.00 5.18 4.00
N GLN A 60 3.96 6.34 4.67
CA GLN A 60 3.81 6.41 6.12
C GLN A 60 2.59 5.59 6.59
N ARG A 61 2.75 4.91 7.72
CA ARG A 61 1.71 4.06 8.33
C ARG A 61 0.89 4.87 9.31
N GLU A 62 -0.43 4.80 9.18
CA GLU A 62 -1.39 5.44 10.09
C GLU A 62 -2.27 4.41 10.78
N ASP A 63 -2.61 4.65 12.05
CA ASP A 63 -3.60 3.86 12.78
C ASP A 63 -5.00 4.27 12.28
N CYS A 64 -5.54 3.51 11.33
CA CYS A 64 -6.83 3.84 10.75
C CYS A 64 -7.97 3.32 11.62
N ARG A 65 -8.97 4.18 11.76
CA ARG A 65 -10.24 3.87 12.41
C ARG A 65 -11.35 4.10 11.41
N TRP A 66 -12.27 3.15 11.37
CA TRP A 66 -13.40 3.18 10.46
C TRP A 66 -14.23 4.46 10.66
N GLY A 67 -14.59 5.11 9.55
CA GLY A 67 -15.38 6.35 9.55
C GLY A 67 -14.66 7.61 10.04
N THR A 68 -13.34 7.59 10.22
CA THR A 68 -12.57 8.73 10.74
C THR A 68 -11.57 9.31 9.73
N TRP A 69 -11.00 10.47 10.07
CA TRP A 69 -10.05 11.20 9.21
C TRP A 69 -8.71 10.50 9.07
N SER A 70 -8.44 9.47 9.86
CA SER A 70 -7.23 8.64 9.72
C SER A 70 -7.15 7.96 8.35
N LEU A 71 -8.28 7.56 7.75
CA LEU A 71 -8.33 7.01 6.38
C LEU A 71 -8.00 8.08 5.32
N VAL A 72 -8.45 9.31 5.55
CA VAL A 72 -8.13 10.44 4.67
C VAL A 72 -6.63 10.75 4.76
N ALA A 73 -6.07 10.81 5.98
CA ALA A 73 -4.64 11.02 6.20
C ALA A 73 -3.80 9.91 5.53
N ALA A 74 -4.16 8.64 5.72
CA ALA A 74 -3.52 7.49 5.07
C ALA A 74 -3.52 7.63 3.53
N THR A 75 -4.66 8.03 2.96
CA THR A 75 -4.79 8.24 1.52
C THR A 75 -3.93 9.40 1.02
N GLN A 76 -3.89 10.52 1.76
CA GLN A 76 -3.06 11.68 1.41
C GLN A 76 -1.58 11.34 1.45
N SER A 77 -1.08 10.68 2.50
CA SER A 77 0.32 10.25 2.56
C SER A 77 0.70 9.30 1.42
N ALA A 78 -0.21 8.41 1.02
CA ALA A 78 0.02 7.53 -0.14
C ALA A 78 0.00 8.30 -1.46
N ALA A 79 -0.89 9.29 -1.62
CA ALA A 79 -0.98 10.13 -2.81
C ALA A 79 0.22 11.07 -2.95
N GLU A 80 0.69 11.67 -1.86
CA GLU A 80 1.90 12.50 -1.82
C GLU A 80 3.11 11.70 -2.28
N LEU A 81 3.27 10.46 -1.79
CA LEU A 81 4.35 9.59 -2.27
C LEU A 81 4.15 9.17 -3.73
N MET A 82 2.91 8.98 -4.20
CA MET A 82 2.66 8.60 -5.59
C MET A 82 3.07 9.72 -6.57
N LEU A 83 2.71 10.95 -6.24
CA LEU A 83 2.78 12.11 -7.13
C LEU A 83 4.02 13.00 -6.93
N GLY A 84 4.69 12.89 -5.78
CA GLY A 84 5.99 13.52 -5.50
C GLY A 84 7.15 12.69 -6.03
#